data_AF-A0A4Q4V857-F1
#
_entry.id   AF-A0A4Q4V857-F1
#
_cell.length_a   1.000
_cell.length_b   1.000
_cell.length_c   1.000
_cell.angle_alpha   90.00
_cell.angle_beta   90.00
_cell.angle_gamma   90.00
#
_symmetry.space_group_name_H-M   'P 1'
#
loop_
_entity.id
_entity.type
_entity.pdbx_description
1 polymer ?
#
loop_
_entity_poly.entity_id
_entity_poly.type
_entity_poly.pdbx_seq_one_letter_code
_entity_poly.pdbx_strand_id
1 'polypeptide(L)'
;MSFGFSIGDFITVIHLVKKLRKDFVGAPSQLQKVSDESLDIVVQDAEVVVSECELNERQKASLREIAGSCRNVLLDLEKILDKYGNRQTRGGSFGQRAKRVWKRLEFEPEDIRQLRDRLTSNATLLNTCIAQISSRAMIAARKGIDLLNQRQDDHDRRAVLDWLTPIDYAAQQSDFITRRQAGTGQWLLDSPEFRAWLQAGKRTLFCPGIPGAGKTILTSIVVDELTCRFTDDETVGIAYVYCNFRHTHE
;
A
#
# COMPACT_ATOMS: atom_id res chain seq x y z
N MET A 1 29.12 22.62 -4.81
CA MET A 1 28.04 23.23 -4.00
C MET A 1 26.76 23.20 -4.83
N SER A 2 25.88 22.22 -4.62
CA SER A 2 24.61 22.15 -5.36
C SER A 2 23.61 23.12 -4.75
N PHE A 3 23.24 24.16 -5.51
CA PHE A 3 22.11 25.00 -5.16
C PHE A 3 20.85 24.11 -5.11
N GLY A 4 20.19 24.11 -3.95
CA GLY A 4 19.09 23.22 -3.62
C GLY A 4 17.88 23.46 -4.52
N PHE A 5 17.44 22.41 -5.21
CA PHE A 5 16.19 22.39 -5.96
C PHE A 5 15.05 22.05 -4.99
N SER A 6 14.12 22.99 -4.79
CA SER A 6 12.99 22.85 -3.87
C SER A 6 11.79 22.20 -4.57
N ILE A 7 10.82 21.72 -3.78
CA ILE A 7 9.52 21.27 -4.32
C ILE A 7 8.79 22.43 -5.05
N GLY A 8 8.98 23.67 -4.60
CA GLY A 8 8.44 24.86 -5.27
C GLY A 8 8.97 25.04 -6.71
N ASP A 9 10.20 24.61 -6.98
CA ASP A 9 10.76 24.62 -8.35
C ASP A 9 10.06 23.61 -9.26
N PHE A 10 9.63 22.47 -8.71
CA PHE A 10 8.86 21.46 -9.44
C PHE A 10 7.46 21.95 -9.78
N ILE A 11 6.78 22.59 -8.82
CA ILE A 11 5.49 23.24 -9.06
C ILE A 11 5.61 24.34 -10.13
N THR A 12 6.71 25.10 -10.10
CA THR A 12 7.00 26.10 -11.14
C THR A 12 7.14 25.46 -12.51
N VAL A 13 7.80 24.29 -12.62
CA VAL A 13 7.91 23.53 -13.87
C VAL A 13 6.55 22.99 -14.31
N ILE A 14 5.72 22.45 -13.42
CA ILE A 14 4.33 22.05 -13.72
C ILE A 14 3.57 23.25 -14.30
N HIS A 15 3.64 24.41 -13.67
CA HIS A 15 2.94 25.61 -14.13
C HIS A 15 3.44 26.08 -15.51
N LEU A 16 4.75 25.99 -15.75
CA LEU A 16 5.35 26.28 -17.05
C LEU A 16 4.88 25.28 -18.12
N VAL A 17 4.77 24.00 -17.81
CA VAL A 17 4.24 22.97 -18.73
C VAL A 17 2.75 23.20 -19.02
N LYS A 18 1.93 23.56 -18.01
CA LYS A 18 0.52 23.95 -18.21
C LYS A 18 0.39 25.16 -19.14
N LYS A 19 1.26 26.17 -18.94
CA LYS A 19 1.33 27.36 -19.79
C LYS A 19 1.77 27.00 -21.21
N LEU A 20 2.78 26.15 -21.34
CA LEU A 20 3.27 25.67 -22.62
C LEU A 20 2.17 24.95 -23.40
N ARG A 21 1.42 24.04 -22.77
CA ARG A 21 0.29 23.35 -23.40
C ARG A 21 -0.73 24.33 -23.98
N LYS A 22 -1.12 25.37 -23.23
CA LYS A 22 -2.00 26.45 -23.73
C LYS A 22 -1.42 27.16 -24.95
N ASP A 23 -0.09 27.30 -25.00
CA ASP A 23 0.63 27.95 -26.09
C ASP A 23 0.84 27.03 -27.32
N PHE A 24 0.64 25.70 -27.19
CA PHE A 24 0.61 24.73 -28.28
C PHE A 24 -0.74 24.62 -29.00
N VAL A 25 -1.73 25.42 -28.60
CA VAL A 25 -3.03 25.50 -29.29
C VAL A 25 -2.83 26.00 -30.72
N GLY A 26 -2.94 25.07 -31.69
CA GLY A 26 -2.67 25.30 -33.11
C GLY A 26 -1.29 24.84 -33.60
N ALA A 27 -0.59 24.02 -32.82
CA ALA A 27 0.57 23.27 -33.27
C ALA A 27 0.17 22.20 -34.31
N PRO A 28 1.11 21.72 -35.16
CA PRO A 28 0.89 20.60 -36.06
C PRO A 28 0.27 19.38 -35.35
N SER A 29 -0.54 18.60 -36.07
CA SER A 29 -1.31 17.47 -35.51
C SER A 29 -0.43 16.44 -34.79
N GLN A 30 0.84 16.32 -35.18
CA GLN A 30 1.84 15.45 -34.54
C GLN A 30 2.19 15.91 -33.11
N LEU A 31 2.21 17.23 -32.86
CA LEU A 31 2.48 17.81 -31.54
C LEU A 31 1.21 17.93 -30.68
N GLN A 32 0.05 18.14 -31.30
CA GLN A 32 -1.24 18.15 -30.61
C GLN A 32 -1.54 16.82 -29.90
N LYS A 33 -1.19 15.67 -30.51
CA LYS A 33 -1.36 14.34 -29.89
C LYS A 33 -0.60 14.17 -28.57
N VAL A 34 0.54 14.83 -28.42
CA VAL A 34 1.33 14.78 -27.18
C VAL A 34 0.77 15.75 -26.13
N SER A 35 0.20 16.87 -26.59
CA SER A 35 -0.38 17.96 -25.78
C SER A 35 -1.74 17.63 -25.14
N ASP A 36 -2.64 16.98 -25.87
CA ASP A 36 -4.06 17.10 -25.57
C ASP A 36 -4.57 16.19 -24.45
N GLU A 37 -4.09 14.96 -24.32
CA GLU A 37 -4.64 14.01 -23.33
C GLU A 37 -3.61 13.52 -22.30
N SER A 38 -2.41 13.13 -22.73
CA SER A 38 -1.42 12.51 -21.83
C SER A 38 -0.77 13.51 -20.87
N LEU A 39 -0.40 14.70 -21.35
CA LEU A 39 0.30 15.68 -20.53
C LEU A 39 -0.58 16.35 -19.48
N ASP A 40 -1.88 16.52 -19.72
CA ASP A 40 -2.77 17.19 -18.76
C ASP A 40 -3.03 16.35 -17.52
N ILE A 41 -3.40 15.08 -17.75
CA ILE A 41 -3.66 14.11 -16.68
C ILE A 41 -2.40 13.97 -15.83
N VAL A 42 -1.26 13.75 -16.48
CA VAL A 42 0.03 13.55 -15.79
C VAL A 42 0.44 14.79 -14.98
N VAL A 43 0.15 15.99 -15.48
CA VAL A 43 0.51 17.24 -14.79
C VAL A 43 -0.45 17.55 -13.63
N GLN A 44 -1.73 17.24 -13.77
CA GLN A 44 -2.71 17.34 -12.67
C GLN A 44 -2.39 16.34 -11.57
N ASP A 45 -2.14 15.08 -11.91
CA ASP A 45 -1.77 14.04 -10.95
C ASP A 45 -0.47 14.37 -10.24
N ALA A 46 0.51 14.91 -10.97
CA ALA A 46 1.77 15.37 -10.38
C ALA A 46 1.58 16.52 -9.39
N GLU A 47 0.66 17.45 -9.66
CA GLU A 47 0.36 18.56 -8.75
C GLU A 47 -0.30 18.08 -7.46
N VAL A 48 -1.24 17.13 -7.54
CA VAL A 48 -1.88 16.50 -6.38
C VAL A 48 -0.83 15.78 -5.53
N VAL A 49 -0.04 14.89 -6.14
CA VAL A 49 0.98 14.13 -5.42
C VAL A 49 2.02 15.02 -4.75
N VAL A 50 2.45 16.09 -5.42
CA VAL A 50 3.47 16.99 -4.87
C VAL A 50 2.92 17.86 -3.73
N SER A 51 1.63 18.16 -3.75
CA SER A 51 0.98 19.02 -2.73
C SER A 51 0.51 18.23 -1.52
N GLU A 52 0.05 16.99 -1.72
CA GLU A 52 -0.65 16.21 -0.68
C GLU A 52 0.20 15.08 -0.09
N CYS A 53 1.21 14.57 -0.80
CA CYS A 53 2.04 13.46 -0.30
C CYS A 53 3.32 13.94 0.38
N GLU A 54 3.64 13.34 1.53
CA GLU A 54 4.98 13.44 2.12
C GLU A 54 5.98 12.60 1.31
N LEU A 55 6.79 13.29 0.52
CA LEU A 55 7.79 12.66 -0.34
C LEU A 55 9.09 12.39 0.43
N ASN A 56 9.67 11.21 0.23
CA ASN A 56 11.01 10.89 0.73
C ASN A 56 12.11 11.47 -0.18
N GLU A 57 13.36 11.47 0.30
CA GLU A 57 14.48 12.06 -0.45
C GLU A 57 14.73 11.41 -1.81
N ARG A 58 14.45 10.11 -1.96
CA ARG A 58 14.59 9.41 -3.25
C ARG A 58 13.53 9.89 -4.25
N GLN A 59 12.28 10.03 -3.82
CA GLN A 59 11.17 10.54 -4.64
C GLN A 59 11.43 11.99 -5.04
N LYS A 60 11.86 12.82 -4.08
CA LYS A 60 12.27 14.21 -4.36
C LYS A 60 13.40 14.26 -5.38
N ALA A 61 14.42 13.40 -5.27
CA ALA A 61 15.52 13.35 -6.23
C ALA A 61 15.05 12.98 -7.64
N SER A 62 14.21 11.95 -7.78
CA SER A 62 13.65 11.57 -9.09
C SER A 62 12.79 12.68 -9.70
N LEU A 63 11.93 13.34 -8.90
CA LEU A 63 11.13 14.47 -9.39
C LEU A 63 12.00 15.66 -9.81
N ARG A 64 13.08 15.96 -9.07
CA ARG A 64 14.04 17.01 -9.46
C ARG A 64 14.70 16.71 -10.80
N GLU A 65 15.11 15.46 -11.03
CA GLU A 65 15.71 15.02 -12.29
C GLU A 65 14.73 15.19 -13.46
N ILE A 66 13.48 14.74 -13.27
CA ILE A 66 12.41 14.89 -14.27
C ILE A 66 12.13 16.38 -14.54
N ALA A 67 12.04 17.21 -13.51
CA ALA A 67 11.84 18.66 -13.69
C ALA A 67 13.00 19.33 -14.42
N GLY A 68 14.24 18.94 -14.14
CA GLY A 68 15.41 19.41 -14.87
C GLY A 68 15.31 19.06 -16.36
N SER A 69 14.94 17.81 -16.67
CA SER A 69 14.74 17.37 -18.05
C SER A 69 13.60 18.12 -18.75
N CYS A 70 12.46 18.32 -18.07
CA CYS A 70 11.34 19.12 -18.58
C CYS A 70 11.77 20.57 -18.88
N ARG A 71 12.52 21.20 -17.97
CA ARG A 71 13.03 22.57 -18.18
C ARG A 71 13.96 22.64 -19.40
N ASN A 72 14.81 21.64 -19.61
CA ASN A 72 15.68 21.59 -20.79
C ASN A 72 14.87 21.48 -22.09
N VAL A 73 13.79 20.68 -22.10
CA VAL A 73 12.86 20.62 -23.26
C VAL A 73 12.23 21.98 -23.53
N LEU A 74 11.80 22.71 -22.48
CA LEU A 74 11.25 24.05 -22.62
C LEU A 74 12.27 25.04 -23.23
N LEU A 75 13.52 25.00 -22.76
CA LEU A 75 14.59 25.86 -23.28
C LEU A 75 14.92 25.56 -24.75
N ASP A 76 14.93 24.28 -25.12
CA ASP A 76 15.22 23.89 -26.51
C ASP A 76 14.07 24.25 -27.44
N LEU A 77 12.83 24.16 -26.97
CA LEU A 77 11.68 24.70 -27.69
C LEU A 77 11.82 26.21 -27.92
N GLU A 78 12.21 26.98 -26.91
CA GLU A 78 12.40 28.43 -27.07
C GLU A 78 13.46 28.76 -28.13
N LYS A 79 14.58 28.02 -28.14
CA LYS A 79 15.61 28.14 -29.20
C LYS A 79 15.06 27.80 -30.58
N ILE A 80 14.24 26.75 -30.70
CA ILE A 80 13.60 26.35 -31.96
C ILE A 80 12.67 27.48 -32.44
N LEU A 81 11.84 28.04 -31.55
CA LEU A 81 10.96 29.16 -31.89
C LEU A 81 11.72 30.41 -32.32
N ASP A 82 12.87 30.68 -31.72
CA ASP A 82 13.78 31.76 -32.14
C ASP A 82 14.40 31.47 -33.51
N LYS A 83 14.85 30.24 -33.76
CA LYS A 83 15.45 29.80 -35.03
C LYS A 83 14.50 29.96 -36.21
N TYR A 84 13.23 29.58 -36.03
CA TYR A 84 12.20 29.69 -37.07
C TYR A 84 11.44 31.04 -37.03
N GLY A 85 11.77 31.92 -36.10
CA GLY A 85 11.20 33.27 -35.99
C GLY A 85 12.00 34.32 -36.78
N ASN A 86 11.34 35.20 -37.53
CA ASN A 86 11.98 36.36 -38.18
C ASN A 86 12.45 37.44 -37.16
N ARG A 87 13.30 38.39 -37.60
CA ARG A 87 13.72 39.56 -36.79
C ARG A 87 12.57 40.49 -36.35
N GLN A 88 11.45 40.55 -37.09
CA GLN A 88 10.23 41.28 -36.70
C GLN A 88 9.39 40.56 -35.62
N THR A 89 9.77 39.34 -35.23
CA THR A 89 8.98 38.41 -34.38
C THR A 89 9.38 38.44 -32.90
N ARG A 90 10.26 39.37 -32.50
CA ARG A 90 10.69 39.56 -31.09
C ARG A 90 9.62 40.22 -30.20
N GLY A 91 8.53 40.75 -30.78
CA GLY A 91 7.38 41.28 -30.03
C GLY A 91 6.23 40.28 -29.92
N GLY A 92 5.68 40.12 -28.71
CA GLY A 92 4.51 39.30 -28.38
C GLY A 92 4.76 38.25 -27.29
N SER A 93 3.70 37.69 -26.71
CA SER A 93 3.81 36.60 -25.73
C SER A 93 4.36 35.33 -26.39
N PHE A 94 4.94 34.43 -25.59
CA PHE A 94 5.50 33.16 -26.06
C PHE A 94 4.52 32.40 -26.97
N GLY A 95 3.26 32.20 -26.55
CA GLY A 95 2.23 31.54 -27.36
C GLY A 95 1.94 32.21 -28.71
N GLN A 96 2.01 33.55 -28.79
CA GLN A 96 1.83 34.26 -30.06
C GLN A 96 3.01 34.05 -31.02
N ARG A 97 4.22 33.85 -30.49
CA ARG A 97 5.41 33.53 -31.29
C ARG A 97 5.33 32.08 -31.76
N ALA A 98 5.00 31.16 -30.85
CA ALA A 98 4.79 29.75 -31.14
C ALA A 98 3.76 29.53 -32.25
N LYS A 99 2.56 30.11 -32.11
CA LYS A 99 1.48 30.00 -33.10
C LYS A 99 1.85 30.51 -34.49
N ARG A 100 2.71 31.53 -34.60
CA ARG A 100 3.20 32.05 -35.89
C ARG A 100 4.22 31.12 -36.54
N VAL A 101 5.09 30.52 -35.74
CA VAL A 101 6.05 29.51 -36.19
C VAL A 101 5.31 28.26 -36.67
N TRP A 102 4.36 27.75 -35.87
CA TRP A 102 3.55 26.58 -36.20
C TRP A 102 2.76 26.71 -37.50
N LYS A 103 2.20 27.89 -37.79
CA LYS A 103 1.50 28.15 -39.06
C LYS A 103 2.37 28.07 -40.31
N ARG A 104 3.70 28.16 -40.18
CA ARG A 104 4.66 28.16 -41.30
C ARG A 104 5.34 26.83 -41.51
N LEU A 105 5.17 25.90 -40.57
CA LEU A 105 5.75 24.58 -40.62
C LEU A 105 4.79 23.64 -41.33
N GLU A 106 5.04 23.45 -42.63
CA GLU A 106 4.30 22.52 -43.49
C GLU A 106 4.81 21.06 -43.34
N PHE A 107 6.07 20.89 -42.90
CA PHE A 107 6.74 19.63 -42.61
C PHE A 107 7.38 19.67 -41.21
N GLU A 108 7.59 18.52 -40.55
CA GLU A 108 8.23 18.40 -39.23
C GLU A 108 9.76 18.27 -39.39
N PRO A 109 10.55 19.35 -39.21
CA PRO A 109 12.01 19.27 -39.17
C PRO A 109 12.51 18.41 -38.01
N GLU A 110 13.68 17.81 -38.19
CA GLU A 110 14.28 16.85 -37.24
C GLU A 110 14.38 17.39 -35.80
N ASP A 111 14.70 18.67 -35.64
CA ASP A 111 14.78 19.32 -34.32
C ASP A 111 13.42 19.29 -33.56
N ILE A 112 12.30 19.41 -34.28
CA ILE A 112 10.95 19.35 -33.71
C ILE A 112 10.58 17.91 -33.36
N ARG A 113 10.95 16.96 -34.23
CA ARG A 113 10.76 15.53 -33.96
C ARG A 113 11.52 15.11 -32.70
N GLN A 114 12.79 15.52 -32.57
CA GLN A 114 13.61 15.26 -31.39
C GLN A 114 13.02 15.91 -30.13
N LEU A 115 12.45 17.12 -30.25
CA LEU A 115 11.76 17.79 -29.15
C LEU A 115 10.52 17.01 -28.70
N ARG A 116 9.71 16.54 -29.65
CA ARG A 116 8.52 15.73 -29.39
C ARG A 116 8.86 14.41 -28.70
N ASP A 117 9.91 13.73 -29.17
CA ASP A 117 10.33 12.45 -28.59
C ASP A 117 10.83 12.63 -27.14
N ARG A 118 11.56 13.73 -26.86
CA ARG A 118 11.95 14.11 -25.49
C ARG A 118 10.77 14.51 -24.61
N LEU A 119 9.79 15.23 -25.14
CA LEU A 119 8.56 15.59 -24.43
C LEU A 119 7.78 14.32 -24.04
N THR A 120 7.64 13.39 -24.98
CA THR A 120 6.95 12.10 -24.77
C THR A 120 7.68 11.24 -23.73
N SER A 121 9.01 11.18 -23.80
CA SER A 121 9.82 10.48 -22.81
C SER A 121 9.65 11.08 -21.41
N ASN A 122 9.72 12.41 -21.27
CA ASN A 122 9.53 13.08 -19.98
C ASN A 122 8.12 12.91 -19.42
N ALA A 123 7.08 12.96 -20.27
CA ALA A 123 5.71 12.67 -19.88
C ALA A 123 5.57 11.25 -19.31
N THR A 124 6.22 10.28 -19.97
CA THR A 124 6.20 8.87 -19.55
C THR A 124 6.95 8.65 -18.24
N LEU A 125 8.11 9.29 -18.07
CA LEU A 125 8.88 9.26 -16.83
C LEU A 125 8.10 9.88 -15.66
N LEU A 126 7.45 11.03 -15.90
CA LEU A 126 6.62 11.68 -14.90
C LEU A 126 5.44 10.79 -14.51
N ASN A 127 4.68 10.28 -15.48
CA ASN A 127 3.55 9.39 -15.21
C ASN A 127 3.96 8.16 -14.40
N THR A 128 5.07 7.52 -14.78
CA THR A 128 5.60 6.36 -14.06
C THR A 128 6.00 6.71 -12.63
N CYS A 129 6.66 7.86 -12.43
CA CYS A 129 7.07 8.31 -11.10
C CYS A 129 5.86 8.58 -10.20
N ILE A 130 4.85 9.28 -10.73
CA ILE A 130 3.60 9.57 -10.03
C ILE A 130 2.86 8.27 -9.68
N ALA A 131 2.68 7.36 -10.63
CA ALA A 131 2.04 6.06 -10.39
C ALA A 131 2.77 5.23 -9.31
N GLN A 132 4.11 5.27 -9.28
CA GLN A 132 4.91 4.62 -8.24
C GLN A 132 4.70 5.24 -6.85
N ILE A 133 4.60 6.56 -6.75
CA ILE A 133 4.34 7.24 -5.49
C ILE A 133 2.94 6.88 -4.99
N SER A 134 1.92 7.01 -5.83
CA SER A 134 0.53 6.69 -5.49
C SER A 134 0.36 5.22 -5.10
N SER A 135 0.99 4.29 -5.83
CA SER A 135 0.97 2.85 -5.50
C SER A 135 1.52 2.56 -4.11
N ARG A 136 2.63 3.20 -3.72
CA ARG A 136 3.20 3.04 -2.39
C ARG A 136 2.31 3.60 -1.29
N ALA A 137 1.73 4.78 -1.52
CA ALA A 137 0.78 5.39 -0.59
C ALA A 137 -0.43 4.47 -0.36
N MET A 138 -0.99 3.88 -1.43
CA MET A 138 -2.09 2.91 -1.34
C MET A 138 -1.72 1.65 -0.56
N ILE A 139 -0.52 1.08 -0.77
CA ILE A 139 -0.06 -0.09 -0.02
C ILE A 139 0.08 0.23 1.47
N ALA A 140 0.61 1.41 1.81
CA ALA A 140 0.74 1.85 3.18
C ALA A 140 -0.63 2.06 3.84
N ALA A 141 -1.56 2.72 3.15
CA ALA A 141 -2.93 2.92 3.61
C ALA A 141 -3.65 1.58 3.85
N ARG A 142 -3.55 0.64 2.90
CA ARG A 142 -4.13 -0.71 3.05
C ARG A 142 -3.60 -1.42 4.29
N LYS A 143 -2.28 -1.41 4.51
CA LYS A 143 -1.68 -2.01 5.72
C LYS A 143 -2.21 -1.36 7.01
N GLY A 144 -2.40 -0.05 7.01
CA GLY A 144 -2.99 0.68 8.14
C GLY A 144 -4.43 0.24 8.42
N ILE A 145 -5.24 0.10 7.36
CA ILE A 145 -6.63 -0.38 7.46
C ILE A 145 -6.68 -1.84 7.96
N ASP A 146 -5.85 -2.72 7.41
CA ASP A 146 -5.78 -4.13 7.82
C ASP A 146 -5.45 -4.26 9.32
N LEU A 147 -4.51 -3.44 9.82
CA LEU A 147 -4.18 -3.40 11.25
C LEU A 147 -5.34 -2.88 12.12
N LEU A 148 -6.10 -1.90 11.63
CA LEU A 148 -7.27 -1.38 12.34
C LEU A 148 -8.38 -2.43 12.42
N ASN A 149 -8.64 -3.15 11.33
CA ASN A 149 -9.60 -4.24 11.32
C ASN A 149 -9.20 -5.35 12.29
N GLN A 150 -7.93 -5.77 12.28
CA GLN A 150 -7.43 -6.76 13.24
C GLN A 150 -7.63 -6.32 14.70
N ARG A 151 -7.35 -5.05 15.01
CA ARG A 151 -7.57 -4.52 16.36
C ARG A 151 -9.05 -4.50 16.75
N GLN A 152 -9.93 -4.22 15.78
CA GLN A 152 -11.37 -4.23 15.99
C GLN A 152 -11.86 -5.66 16.25
N ASP A 153 -11.44 -6.63 15.43
CA ASP A 153 -11.78 -8.04 15.60
C ASP A 153 -11.29 -8.56 16.96
N ASP A 154 -10.07 -8.22 17.36
CA ASP A 154 -9.51 -8.58 18.68
C ASP A 154 -10.25 -7.92 19.84
N HIS A 155 -10.75 -6.70 19.64
CA HIS A 155 -11.53 -5.98 20.63
C HIS A 155 -12.91 -6.64 20.80
N ASP A 156 -13.59 -6.93 19.70
CA ASP A 156 -14.91 -7.56 19.72
C ASP A 156 -14.84 -8.99 20.26
N ARG A 157 -13.78 -9.74 19.91
CA ARG A 157 -13.51 -11.06 20.50
C ARG A 157 -13.33 -11.00 22.01
N ARG A 158 -12.57 -10.01 22.51
CA ARG A 158 -12.39 -9.82 23.96
C ARG A 158 -13.68 -9.40 24.65
N ALA A 159 -14.45 -8.50 24.07
CA ALA A 159 -15.74 -8.09 24.62
C ALA A 159 -16.72 -9.27 24.78
N VAL A 160 -16.74 -10.19 23.81
CA VAL A 160 -17.54 -11.42 23.91
C VAL A 160 -17.02 -12.35 25.01
N LEU A 161 -15.70 -12.53 25.12
CA LEU A 161 -15.10 -13.36 26.16
C LEU A 161 -15.37 -12.81 27.56
N ASP A 162 -15.18 -11.50 27.75
CA ASP A 162 -15.44 -10.80 29.02
C ASP A 162 -16.93 -10.87 29.40
N TRP A 163 -17.84 -10.83 28.42
CA TRP A 163 -19.27 -11.05 28.64
C TRP A 163 -19.60 -12.48 29.09
N LEU A 164 -18.95 -13.49 28.51
CA LEU A 164 -19.19 -14.90 28.85
C LEU A 164 -18.66 -15.25 30.24
N THR A 165 -17.49 -14.73 30.60
CA THR A 165 -16.83 -15.03 31.87
C THR A 165 -15.77 -13.97 32.18
N PRO A 166 -15.69 -13.48 33.44
CA PRO A 166 -14.58 -12.64 33.86
C PRO A 166 -13.27 -13.42 34.05
N ILE A 167 -13.33 -14.77 34.01
CA ILE A 167 -12.17 -15.65 34.21
C ILE A 167 -11.44 -15.87 32.89
N ASP A 168 -10.14 -15.54 32.88
CA ASP A 168 -9.22 -15.88 31.79
C ASP A 168 -8.80 -17.36 31.85
N TYR A 169 -9.56 -18.22 31.17
CA TYR A 169 -9.22 -19.64 31.04
C TYR A 169 -7.99 -19.89 30.18
N ALA A 170 -7.60 -18.97 29.30
CA ALA A 170 -6.41 -19.12 28.47
C ALA A 170 -5.14 -19.03 29.32
N ALA A 171 -5.11 -18.12 30.30
CA ALA A 171 -4.05 -18.06 31.30
C ALA A 171 -3.96 -19.35 32.12
N GLN A 172 -5.10 -19.92 32.53
CA GLN A 172 -5.12 -21.20 33.25
C GLN A 172 -4.60 -22.37 32.40
N GLN A 173 -5.05 -22.46 31.14
CA GLN A 173 -4.55 -23.45 30.19
C GLN A 173 -3.03 -23.35 30.04
N SER A 174 -2.50 -22.13 29.88
CA SER A 174 -1.06 -21.89 29.78
C SER A 174 -0.32 -22.34 31.04
N ASP A 175 -0.80 -22.01 32.25
CA ASP A 175 -0.19 -22.48 33.50
C ASP A 175 -0.18 -24.02 33.58
N PHE A 176 -1.32 -24.67 33.32
CA PHE A 176 -1.45 -26.12 33.44
C PHE A 176 -0.59 -26.87 32.43
N ILE A 177 -0.53 -26.41 31.18
CA ILE A 177 0.31 -27.06 30.17
C ILE A 177 1.80 -26.84 30.43
N THR A 178 2.21 -25.67 30.92
CA THR A 178 3.61 -25.41 31.30
C THR A 178 4.07 -26.26 32.47
N ARG A 179 3.16 -26.62 33.39
CA ARG A 179 3.46 -27.48 34.54
C ARG A 179 3.52 -28.98 34.20
N ARG A 180 3.13 -29.35 32.97
CA ARG A 180 3.17 -30.74 32.50
C ARG A 180 4.61 -31.28 32.51
N GLN A 181 4.80 -32.48 33.05
CA GLN A 181 6.03 -33.24 32.86
C GLN A 181 6.00 -33.97 31.52
N ALA A 182 7.09 -33.94 30.76
CA ALA A 182 7.20 -34.59 29.46
C ALA A 182 6.78 -36.08 29.52
N GLY A 183 6.01 -36.53 28.52
CA GLY A 183 5.45 -37.89 28.46
C GLY A 183 4.18 -38.12 29.28
N THR A 184 3.79 -37.20 30.16
CA THR A 184 2.52 -37.30 30.90
C THR A 184 1.33 -37.21 29.96
N GLY A 185 0.35 -38.10 30.14
CA GLY A 185 -0.92 -38.10 29.39
C GLY A 185 -0.85 -38.67 27.98
N GLN A 186 0.32 -39.11 27.51
CA GLN A 186 0.46 -39.75 26.20
C GLN A 186 -0.42 -41.01 26.07
N TRP A 187 -0.50 -41.80 27.14
CA TRP A 187 -1.36 -42.99 27.21
C TRP A 187 -2.85 -42.68 26.94
N LEU A 188 -3.31 -41.46 27.29
CA LEU A 188 -4.69 -41.03 27.04
C LEU A 188 -4.87 -40.67 25.57
N LEU A 189 -3.94 -39.92 24.98
CA LEU A 189 -3.99 -39.52 23.57
C LEU A 189 -3.88 -40.73 22.62
N ASP A 190 -3.15 -41.76 23.04
CA ASP A 190 -3.00 -43.01 22.28
C ASP A 190 -4.12 -44.02 22.51
N SER A 191 -4.99 -43.76 23.49
CA SER A 191 -6.09 -44.66 23.81
C SER A 191 -7.08 -44.79 22.64
N PRO A 192 -7.61 -46.00 22.38
CA PRO A 192 -8.65 -46.19 21.37
C PRO A 192 -9.91 -45.37 21.69
N GLU A 193 -10.21 -45.14 22.98
CA GLU A 193 -11.34 -44.36 23.44
C GLU A 193 -11.21 -42.88 23.01
N PHE A 194 -10.04 -42.27 23.20
CA PHE A 194 -9.79 -40.89 22.78
C PHE A 194 -9.88 -40.72 21.27
N ARG A 195 -9.26 -41.63 20.51
CA ARG A 195 -9.29 -41.59 19.04
C ARG A 195 -10.70 -41.78 18.49
N ALA A 196 -11.47 -42.69 19.07
CA ALA A 196 -12.87 -42.90 18.71
C ALA A 196 -13.75 -41.69 19.07
N TRP A 197 -13.49 -41.03 20.20
CA TRP A 197 -14.16 -39.78 20.58
C TRP A 197 -13.88 -38.66 19.58
N LEU A 198 -12.61 -38.50 19.17
CA LEU A 198 -12.21 -37.44 18.25
C LEU A 198 -12.82 -37.56 16.85
N GLN A 199 -12.98 -38.79 16.34
CA GLN A 199 -13.54 -39.04 15.02
C GLN A 199 -15.08 -38.99 14.99
N ALA A 200 -15.72 -39.07 16.15
CA ALA A 200 -17.17 -39.16 16.24
C ALA A 200 -17.81 -37.80 16.60
N GLY A 201 -18.73 -37.31 15.78
CA GLY A 201 -19.51 -36.13 16.10
C GLY A 201 -20.42 -36.34 17.33
N LYS A 202 -20.49 -35.32 18.20
CA LYS A 202 -21.41 -35.24 19.36
C LYS A 202 -21.22 -36.35 20.42
N ARG A 203 -19.99 -36.62 20.85
CA ARG A 203 -19.70 -37.56 21.94
C ARG A 203 -19.05 -36.90 23.15
N THR A 204 -19.24 -37.51 24.32
CA THR A 204 -18.57 -37.13 25.57
C THR A 204 -17.55 -38.21 25.93
N LEU A 205 -16.30 -37.82 26.17
CA LEU A 205 -15.28 -38.70 26.75
C LEU A 205 -15.25 -38.49 28.26
N PHE A 206 -15.62 -39.52 29.02
CA PHE A 206 -15.61 -39.48 30.47
C PHE A 206 -14.30 -40.07 31.03
N CYS A 207 -13.53 -39.26 31.75
CA CYS A 207 -12.24 -39.64 32.33
C CYS A 207 -12.32 -39.65 33.86
N PRO A 208 -12.79 -40.75 34.50
CA PRO A 208 -12.86 -40.84 35.95
C PRO A 208 -11.46 -40.93 36.56
N GLY A 209 -11.31 -40.46 37.80
CA GLY A 209 -10.05 -40.60 38.53
C GLY A 209 -10.17 -40.10 39.96
N ILE A 210 -9.35 -40.65 40.86
CA ILE A 210 -9.27 -40.23 42.26
C ILE A 210 -8.83 -38.76 42.40
N PRO A 211 -9.11 -38.10 43.53
CA PRO A 211 -8.50 -36.81 43.84
C PRO A 211 -6.97 -36.86 43.70
N GLY A 212 -6.36 -35.83 43.10
CA GLY A 212 -4.91 -35.80 42.87
C GLY A 212 -4.41 -36.58 41.65
N ALA A 213 -5.27 -37.33 40.92
CA ALA A 213 -4.86 -38.12 39.74
C ALA A 213 -4.41 -37.30 38.50
N GLY A 214 -4.27 -35.97 38.61
CA GLY A 214 -3.81 -35.13 37.50
C GLY A 214 -4.86 -34.84 36.42
N LYS A 215 -6.16 -35.01 36.71
CA LYS A 215 -7.25 -34.76 35.74
C LYS A 215 -7.16 -33.40 35.04
N THR A 216 -6.89 -32.32 35.78
CA THR A 216 -6.71 -30.97 35.21
C THR A 216 -5.57 -30.89 34.20
N ILE A 217 -4.43 -31.56 34.49
CA ILE A 217 -3.29 -31.64 33.59
C ILE A 217 -3.62 -32.51 32.36
N LEU A 218 -4.37 -33.60 32.54
CA LEU A 218 -4.86 -34.40 31.41
C LEU A 218 -5.81 -33.58 30.51
N THR A 219 -6.68 -32.77 31.09
CA THR A 219 -7.55 -31.86 30.32
C THR A 219 -6.73 -30.83 29.57
N SER A 220 -5.71 -30.20 30.18
CA SER A 220 -4.87 -29.23 29.46
C SER A 220 -4.09 -29.86 28.32
N ILE A 221 -3.67 -31.12 28.46
CA ILE A 221 -3.05 -31.90 27.38
C ILE A 221 -4.03 -32.15 26.23
N VAL A 222 -5.28 -32.50 26.53
CA VAL A 222 -6.31 -32.67 25.50
C VAL A 222 -6.57 -31.36 24.76
N VAL A 223 -6.71 -30.24 25.48
CA VAL A 223 -6.91 -28.91 24.87
C VAL A 223 -5.73 -28.54 23.98
N ASP A 224 -4.49 -28.77 24.44
CA ASP A 224 -3.25 -28.52 23.70
C ASP A 224 -3.17 -29.35 22.41
N GLU A 225 -3.47 -30.65 22.49
CA GLU A 225 -3.50 -31.56 21.34
C GLU A 225 -4.56 -31.14 20.31
N LEU A 226 -5.77 -30.81 20.76
CA LEU A 226 -6.84 -30.36 19.86
C LEU A 226 -6.46 -29.04 19.19
N THR A 227 -5.91 -28.10 19.97
CA THR A 227 -5.48 -26.79 19.45
C THR A 227 -4.40 -26.98 18.40
N CYS A 228 -3.36 -27.76 18.69
CA CYS A 228 -2.31 -28.06 17.72
C CYS A 228 -2.87 -28.74 16.46
N ARG A 229 -3.72 -29.76 16.62
CA ARG A 229 -4.24 -30.56 15.51
C ARG A 229 -5.13 -29.78 14.54
N PHE A 230 -5.91 -28.83 15.05
CA PHE A 230 -6.85 -28.03 14.25
C PHE A 230 -6.38 -26.59 14.03
N THR A 231 -5.10 -26.28 14.27
CA THR A 231 -4.55 -24.91 14.13
C THR A 231 -4.84 -24.29 12.75
N ASP A 232 -4.75 -25.10 11.69
CA ASP A 232 -4.90 -24.65 10.30
C ASP A 232 -6.32 -24.88 9.73
N ASP A 233 -7.26 -25.39 10.55
CA ASP A 233 -8.64 -25.65 10.13
C ASP A 233 -9.59 -24.55 10.62
N GLU A 234 -9.84 -23.57 9.75
CA GLU A 234 -10.74 -22.43 10.03
C GLU A 234 -12.20 -22.84 10.30
N THR A 235 -12.58 -24.10 10.05
CA THR A 235 -13.95 -24.59 10.28
C THR A 235 -14.16 -25.12 11.70
N VAL A 236 -13.09 -25.29 12.49
CA VAL A 236 -13.13 -25.89 13.82
C VAL A 236 -12.83 -24.86 14.90
N GLY A 237 -13.80 -24.62 15.79
CA GLY A 237 -13.63 -23.83 17.00
C GLY A 237 -13.44 -24.71 18.24
N ILE A 238 -12.44 -24.40 19.07
CA ILE A 238 -12.18 -25.11 20.34
C ILE A 238 -12.56 -24.22 21.51
N ALA A 239 -13.49 -24.69 22.33
CA ALA A 239 -13.89 -24.03 23.57
C ALA A 239 -13.59 -24.95 24.75
N TYR A 240 -13.06 -24.39 25.83
CA TYR A 240 -12.74 -25.11 27.07
C TYR A 240 -13.00 -24.24 28.29
N VAL A 241 -13.37 -24.89 29.39
CA VAL A 241 -13.67 -24.27 30.68
C VAL A 241 -13.10 -25.14 31.77
N TYR A 242 -12.46 -24.53 32.77
CA TYR A 242 -11.96 -25.22 33.95
C TYR A 242 -12.89 -24.97 35.14
N CYS A 243 -13.66 -26.00 35.49
CA CYS A 243 -14.53 -25.93 36.66
C CYS A 243 -13.70 -26.10 37.94
N ASN A 244 -13.57 -25.03 38.73
CA ASN A 244 -12.94 -25.08 40.04
C ASN A 244 -14.00 -25.02 41.16
N PHE A 245 -14.15 -26.11 41.91
CA PHE A 245 -15.17 -26.22 42.95
C PHE A 245 -15.00 -25.23 44.12
N ARG A 246 -13.82 -24.61 44.27
CA ARG A 246 -13.52 -23.65 45.34
C ARG A 246 -14.02 -22.22 45.05
N HIS A 247 -14.47 -21.93 43.82
CA HIS A 247 -15.13 -20.68 43.50
C HIS A 247 -16.65 -20.86 43.68
N THR A 248 -17.12 -20.90 44.93
CA THR A 248 -18.56 -21.05 45.23
C THR A 248 -19.23 -19.76 45.72
N HIS A 249 -18.53 -18.62 45.81
CA HIS A 249 -19.16 -17.36 46.23
C HIS A 249 -18.46 -16.16 45.61
N GLU A 250 -18.95 -15.69 44.46
CA GLU A 250 -19.00 -14.26 44.09
C GLU A 250 -20.31 -14.01 43.33
#